data_AF-A0AAD7SGR7-F1
#
_entry.id   AF-A0AAD7SGR7-F1
#
_cell.length_a   1.000
_cell.length_b   1.000
_cell.length_c   1.000
_cell.angle_alpha   90.00
_cell.angle_beta   90.00
_cell.angle_gamma   90.00
#
_symmetry.space_group_name_H-M   'P 1'
#
loop_
_entity.id
_entity.type
_entity.pdbx_description
1 polymer ?
#
loop_
_entity_poly.entity_id
_entity_poly.type
_entity_poly.pdbx_seq_one_letter_code
_entity_poly.pdbx_strand_id
1 'polypeptide(L)'
;MKHSADEDIVKNKMKLTFDYRRNMILDPQQSCNILFEFPRFKDVKGLVEQDFVLMFGEGVSGKLLEKWPTAYKKKIIQECRKLPSTSELEELLLTADPPEDSTERDADFGWDSDLSSVFLLLHLIPPSAQGRRKPGKVSASQAEKHLVVFKKSGTSIQEHLDAITTSSQPYLLAVGARKNAVHQFFIVLDKNAIPCRSTSCLGAFDELFKAHFVFGTSYNPMLRNMYTFIQTTVYNIDVGKVKESPRVAEVG
;
A
#
# COMPACT_ATOMS: atom_id res chain seq x y z
N MET A 1 -32.98 -5.85 -6.36
CA MET A 1 -32.16 -7.09 -6.25
C MET A 1 -31.98 -7.38 -4.76
N LYS A 2 -32.31 -8.59 -4.26
CA LYS A 2 -32.01 -8.95 -2.86
C LYS A 2 -30.50 -9.07 -2.72
N HIS A 3 -29.87 -8.21 -1.90
CA HIS A 3 -28.45 -8.34 -1.58
C HIS A 3 -28.26 -9.61 -0.75
N SER A 4 -27.36 -10.50 -1.22
CA SER A 4 -26.99 -11.69 -0.45
C SER A 4 -26.05 -11.27 0.69
N ALA A 5 -26.31 -11.75 1.90
CA ALA A 5 -25.39 -11.62 3.03
C ALA A 5 -24.29 -12.69 3.02
N ASP A 6 -24.47 -13.76 2.23
CA ASP A 6 -23.49 -14.83 2.07
C ASP A 6 -22.28 -14.33 1.24
N GLU A 7 -21.12 -14.23 1.90
CA GLU A 7 -19.88 -13.75 1.30
C GLU A 7 -19.39 -14.63 0.14
N ASP A 8 -19.60 -15.95 0.19
CA ASP A 8 -19.13 -16.86 -0.85
C ASP A 8 -19.97 -16.71 -2.12
N ILE A 9 -21.29 -16.56 -1.96
CA ILE A 9 -22.17 -16.19 -3.08
C ILE A 9 -21.74 -14.84 -3.67
N VAL A 10 -21.41 -13.85 -2.83
CA VAL A 10 -20.96 -12.54 -3.30
C VAL A 10 -19.64 -12.66 -4.05
N LYS A 11 -18.63 -13.32 -3.48
CA LYS A 11 -17.33 -13.56 -4.13
C LYS A 11 -17.50 -14.25 -5.47
N ASN A 12 -18.31 -15.31 -5.54
CA ASN A 12 -18.60 -16.00 -6.81
C ASN A 12 -19.24 -15.08 -7.85
N LYS A 13 -20.23 -14.26 -7.47
CA LYS A 13 -20.84 -13.28 -8.38
C LYS A 13 -19.86 -12.19 -8.79
N MET A 14 -18.98 -11.76 -7.89
CA MET A 14 -17.91 -10.82 -8.19
C MET A 14 -16.94 -11.44 -9.21
N LYS A 15 -16.54 -12.71 -9.08
CA LYS A 15 -15.72 -13.41 -10.08
C LYS A 15 -16.38 -13.43 -11.45
N LEU A 16 -17.66 -13.79 -11.52
CA LEU A 16 -18.41 -13.85 -12.79
C LEU A 16 -18.54 -12.50 -13.50
N THR A 17 -18.40 -11.39 -12.77
CA THR A 17 -18.50 -10.02 -13.31
C THR A 17 -17.14 -9.34 -13.47
N PHE A 18 -16.05 -10.09 -13.34
CA PHE A 18 -14.69 -9.58 -13.40
C PHE A 18 -14.39 -8.88 -14.73
N ASP A 19 -14.61 -9.54 -15.88
CA ASP A 19 -14.29 -8.95 -17.20
C ASP A 19 -15.08 -7.68 -17.47
N TYR A 20 -16.35 -7.65 -17.05
CA TYR A 20 -17.18 -6.44 -17.13
C TYR A 20 -16.57 -5.29 -16.31
N ARG A 21 -16.18 -5.55 -15.05
CA ARG A 21 -15.48 -4.55 -14.22
C ARG A 21 -14.20 -4.06 -14.87
N ARG A 22 -13.38 -4.97 -15.42
CA ARG A 22 -12.11 -4.62 -16.06
C ARG A 22 -12.32 -3.69 -17.24
N ASN A 23 -13.29 -3.98 -18.10
CA ASN A 23 -13.63 -3.11 -19.22
C ASN A 23 -14.10 -1.72 -18.75
N MET A 24 -14.89 -1.67 -17.69
CA MET A 24 -15.39 -0.42 -17.10
C MET A 24 -14.27 0.46 -16.52
N ILE A 25 -13.25 -0.15 -15.90
CA ILE A 25 -12.07 0.55 -15.37
C ILE A 25 -11.18 1.11 -16.48
N LEU A 26 -11.08 0.39 -17.60
CA LEU A 26 -10.29 0.80 -18.76
C LEU A 26 -10.99 1.86 -19.62
N ASP A 27 -12.31 2.05 -19.44
CA ASP A 27 -13.07 3.10 -20.10
C ASP A 27 -12.94 4.44 -19.33
N PRO A 28 -12.27 5.46 -19.88
CA PRO A 28 -12.08 6.75 -19.23
C PRO A 28 -13.39 7.49 -18.91
N GLN A 29 -14.51 7.12 -19.54
CA GLN A 29 -15.82 7.73 -19.27
C GLN A 29 -16.56 7.07 -18.10
N GLN A 30 -16.18 5.85 -17.72
CA GLN A 30 -16.88 5.04 -16.70
C GLN A 30 -16.01 4.72 -15.47
N SER A 31 -14.69 4.95 -15.56
CA SER A 31 -13.73 4.54 -14.54
C SER A 31 -13.93 5.19 -13.16
N CYS A 32 -14.58 6.35 -13.07
CA CYS A 32 -14.80 7.08 -11.80
C CYS A 32 -15.89 6.51 -10.89
N ASN A 33 -16.63 5.47 -11.30
CA ASN A 33 -17.79 4.97 -10.58
C ASN A 33 -17.68 3.50 -10.11
N ILE A 34 -16.50 2.89 -10.15
CA ILE A 34 -16.36 1.44 -9.86
C ILE A 34 -16.89 1.04 -8.47
N LEU A 35 -16.63 1.84 -7.44
CA LEU A 35 -17.13 1.58 -6.08
C LEU A 35 -18.61 1.92 -5.90
N PHE A 36 -19.19 2.70 -6.80
CA PHE A 36 -20.63 2.95 -6.83
C PHE A 36 -21.37 1.77 -7.47
N GLU A 37 -20.90 1.30 -8.63
CA GLU A 37 -21.48 0.16 -9.36
C GLU A 37 -21.24 -1.19 -8.67
N PHE A 38 -20.08 -1.34 -8.01
CA PHE A 38 -19.71 -2.55 -7.27
C PHE A 38 -19.50 -2.24 -5.78
N PRO A 39 -20.58 -1.91 -5.05
CA PRO A 39 -20.49 -1.49 -3.65
C PRO A 39 -19.98 -2.61 -2.74
N ARG A 40 -19.95 -3.87 -3.20
CA ARG A 40 -19.48 -5.01 -2.41
C ARG A 40 -18.00 -4.95 -2.04
N PHE A 41 -17.19 -4.15 -2.74
CA PHE A 41 -15.83 -3.84 -2.30
C PHE A 41 -15.80 -3.13 -0.94
N LYS A 42 -16.88 -2.47 -0.51
CA LYS A 42 -16.94 -1.71 0.75
C LYS A 42 -17.27 -2.58 1.97
N ASP A 43 -17.86 -3.76 1.75
CA ASP A 43 -18.38 -4.60 2.84
C ASP A 43 -17.89 -6.06 2.81
N VAL A 44 -17.29 -6.54 1.71
CA VAL A 44 -16.72 -7.90 1.61
C VAL A 44 -15.21 -7.85 1.47
N LYS A 45 -14.51 -8.40 2.47
CA LYS A 45 -13.04 -8.50 2.48
C LYS A 45 -12.53 -9.47 1.43
N GLY A 46 -11.32 -9.21 0.92
CA GLY A 46 -10.59 -10.10 0.01
C GLY A 46 -11.04 -10.03 -1.45
N LEU A 47 -11.94 -9.12 -1.83
CA LEU A 47 -12.30 -8.90 -3.23
C LEU A 47 -11.17 -8.26 -4.05
N VAL A 48 -10.35 -7.41 -3.42
CA VAL A 48 -9.13 -6.86 -4.07
C VAL A 48 -8.17 -7.99 -4.40
N GLU A 49 -7.90 -8.88 -3.44
CA GLU A 49 -7.06 -10.07 -3.68
C GLU A 49 -7.62 -10.95 -4.80
N GLN A 50 -8.92 -11.24 -4.76
CA GLN A 50 -9.58 -12.06 -5.76
C GLN A 50 -9.40 -11.50 -7.18
N ASP A 51 -9.69 -10.21 -7.39
CA ASP A 51 -9.59 -9.60 -8.71
C ASP A 51 -8.13 -9.49 -9.17
N PHE A 52 -7.19 -9.26 -8.25
CA PHE A 52 -5.76 -9.28 -8.57
C PHE A 52 -5.27 -10.67 -8.99
N VAL A 53 -5.71 -11.73 -8.31
CA VAL A 53 -5.44 -13.12 -8.70
C VAL A 53 -6.02 -13.45 -10.08
N LEU A 54 -7.22 -12.95 -10.40
CA LEU A 54 -7.79 -13.12 -11.74
C LEU A 54 -6.97 -12.41 -12.84
N MET A 55 -6.30 -11.29 -12.51
CA MET A 55 -5.44 -10.56 -13.45
C MET A 55 -4.07 -11.23 -13.67
N PHE A 56 -3.43 -11.70 -12.59
CA PHE A 56 -2.00 -12.07 -12.61
C PHE A 56 -1.69 -13.51 -12.16
N GLY A 57 -2.69 -14.24 -11.64
CA GLY A 57 -2.53 -15.57 -11.08
C GLY A 57 -2.00 -15.58 -9.64
N GLU A 58 -2.22 -16.70 -8.94
CA GLU A 58 -1.83 -16.86 -7.53
C GLU A 58 -0.32 -16.71 -7.31
N GLY A 59 0.48 -17.27 -8.21
CA GLY A 59 1.94 -17.20 -8.11
C GLY A 59 2.53 -15.79 -8.26
N VAL A 60 1.81 -14.85 -8.89
CA VAL A 60 2.20 -13.43 -8.86
C VAL A 60 1.64 -12.76 -7.62
N SER A 61 0.40 -13.06 -7.24
CA SER A 61 -0.28 -12.45 -6.09
C SER A 61 0.45 -12.65 -4.76
N GLY A 62 1.10 -13.80 -4.55
CA GLY A 62 1.81 -14.12 -3.31
C GLY A 62 3.20 -13.48 -3.16
N LYS A 63 3.78 -12.91 -4.23
CA LYS A 63 5.22 -12.61 -4.28
C LYS A 63 5.72 -11.65 -3.21
N LEU A 64 4.96 -10.61 -2.89
CA LEU A 64 5.38 -9.65 -1.88
C LEU A 64 5.49 -10.34 -0.51
N LEU A 65 4.44 -11.05 -0.09
CA LEU A 65 4.43 -11.71 1.21
C LEU A 65 5.45 -12.87 1.30
N GLU A 66 5.67 -13.58 0.20
CA GLU A 66 6.67 -14.66 0.14
C GLU A 66 8.11 -14.16 0.20
N LYS A 67 8.42 -13.10 -0.56
CA LYS A 67 9.80 -12.66 -0.75
C LYS A 67 10.22 -11.53 0.17
N TRP A 68 9.30 -10.70 0.65
CA TRP A 68 9.65 -9.52 1.44
C TRP A 68 10.45 -9.87 2.71
N PRO A 69 10.01 -10.82 3.56
CA PRO A 69 10.71 -11.11 4.80
C PRO A 69 12.12 -11.67 4.58
N THR A 70 12.29 -12.49 3.53
CA THR A 70 13.50 -13.30 3.33
C THR A 70 14.48 -12.71 2.31
N ALA A 71 14.00 -12.10 1.23
CA ALA A 71 14.82 -11.65 0.11
C ALA A 71 15.08 -10.15 0.09
N TYR A 72 14.15 -9.33 0.60
CA TYR A 72 14.21 -7.87 0.45
C TYR A 72 14.49 -7.13 1.76
N LYS A 73 13.74 -7.41 2.83
CA LYS A 73 13.79 -6.63 4.09
C LYS A 73 15.22 -6.43 4.60
N LYS A 74 15.99 -7.50 4.75
CA LYS A 74 17.39 -7.44 5.22
C LYS A 74 18.30 -6.61 4.30
N LYS A 75 18.14 -6.73 2.98
CA LYS A 75 18.94 -5.96 2.00
C LYS A 75 18.61 -4.48 2.08
N ILE A 76 17.32 -4.13 2.16
CA ILE A 76 16.85 -2.74 2.29
C ILE A 76 17.45 -2.10 3.53
N ILE A 77 17.39 -2.77 4.69
CA ILE A 77 17.99 -2.30 5.94
C ILE A 77 19.50 -2.07 5.76
N GLN A 78 20.21 -3.02 5.16
CA GLN A 78 21.66 -2.91 4.92
C GLN A 78 22.03 -1.74 4.01
N GLU A 79 21.28 -1.49 2.94
CA GLU A 79 21.51 -0.35 2.06
C GLU A 79 21.18 0.98 2.74
N CYS A 80 20.10 1.04 3.53
CA CYS A 80 19.73 2.24 4.28
C CYS A 80 20.75 2.63 5.33
N ARG A 81 21.46 1.66 5.95
CA ARG A 81 22.56 1.94 6.89
C ARG A 81 23.74 2.69 6.26
N LYS A 82 23.86 2.68 4.92
CA LYS A 82 24.92 3.39 4.19
C LYS A 82 24.55 4.85 3.86
N LEU A 83 23.30 5.25 4.09
CA LEU A 83 22.83 6.60 3.84
C LEU A 83 23.32 7.56 4.94
N PRO A 84 23.41 8.87 4.65
CA PRO A 84 23.67 9.87 5.68
C PRO A 84 22.63 9.77 6.80
N SER A 85 23.09 9.69 8.04
CA SER A 85 22.21 9.49 9.19
C SER A 85 21.31 10.70 9.44
N THR A 86 20.04 10.44 9.68
CA THR A 86 19.07 11.42 10.21
C THR A 86 18.29 10.76 11.33
N SER A 87 17.73 11.55 12.24
CA SER A 87 16.96 11.03 13.37
C SER A 87 15.81 10.12 12.92
N GLU A 88 15.13 10.48 11.83
CA GLU A 88 14.01 9.70 11.28
C GLU A 88 14.49 8.38 10.67
N LEU A 89 15.62 8.39 9.97
CA LEU A 89 16.20 7.18 9.39
C LEU A 89 16.67 6.22 10.48
N GLU A 90 17.29 6.73 11.54
CA GLU A 90 17.74 5.93 12.69
C GLU A 90 16.56 5.28 13.42
N GLU A 91 15.48 6.01 13.65
CA GLU A 91 14.23 5.49 14.23
C GLU A 91 13.64 4.35 13.38
N LEU A 92 13.59 4.53 12.05
CA LEU A 92 13.09 3.49 11.14
C LEU A 92 14.00 2.26 11.13
N LEU A 93 15.32 2.43 11.10
CA LEU A 93 16.29 1.34 11.15
C LEU A 93 16.18 0.54 12.45
N LEU A 94 16.07 1.23 13.60
CA LEU A 94 15.88 0.60 14.91
C LEU A 94 14.56 -0.18 14.99
N THR A 95 13.50 0.35 14.37
CA THR A 95 12.20 -0.30 14.39
C THR A 95 12.15 -1.52 13.47
N ALA A 96 12.77 -1.40 12.29
CA ALA A 96 12.84 -2.45 11.27
C ALA A 96 13.78 -3.60 11.66
N ASP A 97 14.88 -3.33 12.36
CA ASP A 97 15.90 -4.30 12.77
C ASP A 97 16.29 -4.07 14.25
N PRO A 98 15.40 -4.43 15.20
CA PRO A 98 15.66 -4.20 16.62
C PRO A 98 16.84 -5.07 17.13
N PRO A 99 17.64 -4.57 18.09
CA PRO A 99 18.69 -5.37 18.71
C PRO A 99 18.12 -6.56 19.48
N GLU A 100 18.84 -7.69 19.51
CA GLU A 100 18.40 -8.92 20.19
C GLU A 100 18.12 -8.71 21.70
N ASP A 101 18.82 -7.76 22.33
CA ASP A 101 18.70 -7.47 23.77
C ASP A 101 17.68 -6.37 24.11
N SER A 102 16.90 -5.86 23.15
CA SER A 102 15.91 -4.81 23.44
C SER A 102 14.69 -5.38 24.16
N THR A 103 14.72 -5.39 25.50
CA THR A 103 13.55 -5.66 26.34
C THR A 103 12.63 -4.45 26.35
N GLU A 104 11.37 -4.65 25.98
CA GLU A 104 10.27 -3.68 26.05
C GLU A 104 10.62 -2.31 25.45
N ARG A 105 10.55 -2.22 24.11
CA ARG A 105 10.45 -0.92 23.45
C ARG A 105 9.29 -0.16 24.06
N ASP A 106 9.48 1.14 24.28
CA ASP A 106 8.42 2.07 24.62
C ASP A 106 7.28 1.81 23.64
N ALA A 107 6.20 1.22 24.13
CA ALA A 107 5.26 0.53 23.25
C ALA A 107 4.41 1.53 22.42
N ASP A 108 4.71 2.82 22.50
CA ASP A 108 4.19 3.92 21.68
C ASP A 108 5.08 4.30 20.48
N PHE A 109 6.28 3.72 20.33
CA PHE A 109 7.22 4.15 19.29
C PHE A 109 7.00 3.45 17.95
N GLY A 110 6.81 4.24 16.89
CA GLY A 110 6.86 3.78 15.50
C GLY A 110 5.77 2.81 15.03
N TRP A 111 5.93 2.36 13.79
CA TRP A 111 5.12 1.29 13.18
C TRP A 111 5.73 -0.08 13.48
N ASP A 112 5.14 -1.17 12.98
CA ASP A 112 5.79 -2.47 13.09
C ASP A 112 7.05 -2.58 12.20
N SER A 113 7.84 -3.61 12.45
CA SER A 113 9.11 -3.85 11.76
C SER A 113 8.95 -4.00 10.24
N ASP A 114 7.82 -4.54 9.76
CA ASP A 114 7.59 -4.72 8.34
C ASP A 114 7.25 -3.40 7.64
N LEU A 115 6.34 -2.60 8.19
CA LEU A 115 6.00 -1.30 7.62
C LEU A 115 7.16 -0.32 7.71
N SER A 116 7.93 -0.35 8.81
CA SER A 116 9.18 0.42 8.89
C SER A 116 10.15 0.04 7.79
N SER A 117 10.27 -1.25 7.43
CA SER A 117 11.11 -1.67 6.30
C SER A 117 10.58 -1.20 4.94
N VAL A 118 9.26 -1.06 4.78
CA VAL A 118 8.66 -0.45 3.59
C VAL A 118 8.98 1.05 3.53
N PHE A 119 8.94 1.76 4.65
CA PHE A 119 9.34 3.18 4.68
C PHE A 119 10.82 3.40 4.43
N LEU A 120 11.69 2.47 4.84
CA LEU A 120 13.10 2.51 4.46
C LEU A 120 13.30 2.55 2.94
N LEU A 121 12.42 1.94 2.13
CA LEU A 121 12.46 2.10 0.67
C LEU A 121 12.28 3.57 0.22
N LEU A 122 11.48 4.38 0.92
CA LEU A 122 11.31 5.80 0.59
C LEU A 122 12.58 6.60 0.85
N HIS A 123 13.42 6.15 1.78
CA HIS A 123 14.75 6.73 2.00
C HIS A 123 15.76 6.25 0.97
N LEU A 124 15.70 4.98 0.59
CA LEU A 124 16.62 4.38 -0.39
C LEU A 124 16.36 4.86 -1.82
N ILE A 125 15.08 5.05 -2.15
CA ILE A 125 14.57 5.44 -3.47
C ILE A 125 13.65 6.66 -3.32
N PRO A 126 14.22 7.84 -2.98
CA PRO A 126 13.42 9.02 -2.69
C PRO A 126 12.59 9.46 -3.89
N PRO A 127 11.49 10.22 -3.66
CA PRO A 127 10.69 10.79 -4.73
C PRO A 127 11.58 11.57 -5.70
N SER A 128 11.55 11.24 -6.99
CA SER A 128 12.33 12.01 -7.97
C SER A 128 11.78 13.44 -8.04
N ALA A 129 12.67 14.44 -8.00
CA ALA A 129 12.30 15.81 -8.33
C ALA A 129 11.73 15.84 -9.75
N GLN A 130 10.43 16.12 -9.88
CA GLN A 130 9.79 16.26 -11.19
C GLN A 130 10.30 17.55 -11.87
N GLY A 131 11.41 17.43 -12.60
CA GLY A 131 11.94 18.47 -13.47
C GLY A 131 12.58 19.68 -12.77
N ARG A 132 13.20 20.55 -13.58
CA ARG A 132 14.00 21.73 -13.18
C ARG A 132 13.20 22.87 -12.50
N ARG A 133 11.94 22.70 -12.11
CA ARG A 133 11.05 23.82 -11.71
C ARG A 133 10.19 23.62 -10.45
N LYS A 134 10.64 22.87 -9.45
CA LYS A 134 10.07 23.00 -8.10
C LYS A 134 11.16 23.05 -7.02
N PRO A 135 11.31 24.17 -6.29
CA PRO A 135 12.11 24.21 -5.08
C PRO A 135 11.32 23.47 -4.00
N GLY A 136 11.83 22.31 -3.58
CA GLY A 136 11.21 21.48 -2.55
C GLY A 136 11.57 20.02 -2.77
N LYS A 137 12.72 19.59 -2.21
CA LYS A 137 12.98 18.16 -2.03
C LYS A 137 11.93 17.66 -1.04
N VAL A 138 10.93 16.95 -1.53
CA VAL A 138 9.98 16.24 -0.67
C VAL A 138 10.76 15.18 0.10
N SER A 139 10.65 15.17 1.43
CA SER A 139 11.35 14.18 2.26
C SER A 139 10.64 12.82 2.22
N ALA A 140 11.39 11.75 2.52
CA ALA A 140 10.81 10.41 2.68
C ALA A 140 9.67 10.42 3.71
N SER A 141 9.84 11.11 4.83
CA SER A 141 8.82 11.26 5.89
C SER A 141 7.55 11.99 5.43
N GLN A 142 7.66 12.89 4.45
CA GLN A 142 6.46 13.50 3.84
C GLN A 142 5.76 12.49 2.92
N ALA A 143 6.51 11.66 2.20
CA ALA A 143 5.95 10.62 1.35
C ALA A 143 5.20 9.54 2.16
N GLU A 144 5.67 9.18 3.36
CA GLU A 144 5.00 8.23 4.26
C GLU A 144 3.52 8.59 4.53
N LYS A 145 3.22 9.88 4.67
CA LYS A 145 1.86 10.38 4.93
C LYS A 145 0.88 10.14 3.78
N HIS A 146 1.40 9.91 2.57
CA HIS A 146 0.61 9.51 1.42
C HIS A 146 0.43 8.00 1.32
N LEU A 147 1.18 7.21 2.09
CA LEU A 147 1.07 5.76 2.09
C LEU A 147 0.06 5.28 3.14
N VAL A 148 0.15 5.82 4.36
CA VAL A 148 -0.67 5.37 5.48
C VAL A 148 -1.01 6.51 6.45
N VAL A 149 -2.25 6.49 6.95
CA VAL A 149 -2.77 7.37 7.99
C VAL A 149 -3.19 6.52 9.18
N PHE A 150 -2.69 6.86 10.37
CA PHE A 150 -3.08 6.20 11.62
C PHE A 150 -4.27 6.92 12.29
N LYS A 151 -5.22 6.15 12.82
CA LYS A 151 -6.29 6.62 13.70
C LYS A 151 -6.38 5.76 14.95
N LYS A 152 -6.62 6.40 16.10
CA LYS A 152 -6.87 5.69 17.35
C LYS A 152 -8.21 4.94 17.28
N SER A 153 -8.25 3.80 17.97
CA SER A 153 -9.46 3.00 18.14
C SER A 153 -10.63 3.86 18.65
N GLY A 154 -11.84 3.63 18.13
CA GLY A 154 -13.02 4.44 18.43
C GLY A 154 -13.17 5.71 17.58
N THR A 155 -12.20 6.05 16.72
CA THR A 155 -12.38 7.12 15.73
C THR A 155 -13.39 6.71 14.66
N SER A 156 -14.32 7.61 14.30
CA SER A 156 -15.24 7.38 13.20
C SER A 156 -14.51 7.37 11.86
N ILE A 157 -14.63 6.28 11.12
CA ILE A 157 -14.11 6.16 9.75
C ILE A 157 -14.83 7.16 8.85
N GLN A 158 -16.15 7.34 9.03
CA GLN A 158 -16.94 8.26 8.21
C GLN A 158 -16.47 9.71 8.36
N GLU A 159 -16.21 10.16 9.60
CA GLU A 159 -15.66 11.51 9.83
C GLU A 159 -14.31 11.72 9.15
N HIS A 160 -13.46 10.69 9.13
CA HIS A 160 -12.20 10.73 8.38
C HIS A 160 -12.45 10.86 6.87
N LEU A 161 -13.41 10.10 6.31
CA LEU A 161 -13.76 10.16 4.88
C LEU A 161 -14.34 11.53 4.49
N ASP A 162 -15.22 12.09 5.33
CA ASP A 162 -15.85 13.40 5.11
C ASP A 162 -14.83 14.54 5.14
N ALA A 163 -13.77 14.41 5.96
CA ALA A 163 -12.68 15.38 6.06
C ALA A 163 -11.72 15.38 4.85
N ILE A 164 -11.85 14.43 3.91
CA ILE A 164 -10.98 14.36 2.73
C ILE A 164 -11.33 15.49 1.75
N THR A 165 -10.43 16.48 1.67
CA THR A 165 -10.55 17.65 0.78
C THR A 165 -9.69 17.57 -0.48
N THR A 166 -8.60 16.78 -0.44
CA THR A 166 -7.68 16.61 -1.59
C THR A 166 -7.51 15.13 -1.92
N SER A 167 -7.37 14.80 -3.21
CA SER A 167 -7.17 13.42 -3.64
C SER A 167 -5.68 13.07 -3.63
N SER A 168 -5.26 12.33 -2.62
CA SER A 168 -3.98 11.60 -2.61
C SER A 168 -4.20 10.09 -2.53
N GLN A 169 -5.41 9.66 -2.92
CA GLN A 169 -5.88 8.28 -2.87
C GLN A 169 -5.32 7.46 -4.04
N PRO A 170 -5.14 6.13 -3.88
CA PRO A 170 -5.43 5.37 -2.66
C PRO A 170 -4.32 5.43 -1.60
N TYR A 171 -4.69 5.27 -0.33
CA TYR A 171 -3.77 5.11 0.81
C TYR A 171 -4.36 4.18 1.89
N LEU A 172 -3.54 3.72 2.82
CA LEU A 172 -4.00 2.91 3.96
C LEU A 172 -4.53 3.79 5.11
N LEU A 173 -5.70 3.45 5.64
CA LEU A 173 -6.16 3.92 6.95
C LEU A 173 -5.97 2.79 7.95
N ALA A 174 -5.04 2.97 8.87
CA ALA A 174 -4.71 2.04 9.94
C ALA A 174 -5.42 2.44 11.24
N VAL A 175 -6.18 1.53 11.83
CA VAL A 175 -6.94 1.74 13.06
C VAL A 175 -6.40 0.83 14.17
N GLY A 176 -5.92 1.44 15.25
CA GLY A 176 -5.23 0.72 16.33
C GLY A 176 -5.26 1.45 17.66
N ALA A 177 -4.79 0.80 18.72
CA ALA A 177 -4.53 1.50 19.97
C ALA A 177 -3.31 2.43 19.79
N ARG A 178 -2.30 1.91 19.08
CA ARG A 178 -1.00 2.54 18.78
C ARG A 178 -0.55 2.11 17.37
N LYS A 179 0.43 2.80 16.79
CA LYS A 179 0.92 2.51 15.43
C LYS A 179 1.52 1.10 15.27
N ASN A 180 2.13 0.56 16.31
CA ASN A 180 2.64 -0.81 16.36
C ASN A 180 1.60 -1.84 16.84
N ALA A 181 0.36 -1.41 17.14
CA ALA A 181 -0.75 -2.22 17.64
C ALA A 181 -2.04 -1.91 16.86
N VAL A 182 -1.93 -1.97 15.53
CA VAL A 182 -3.04 -1.82 14.59
C VAL A 182 -3.77 -3.16 14.48
N HIS A 183 -5.10 -3.13 14.55
CA HIS A 183 -5.93 -4.33 14.44
C HIS A 183 -6.81 -4.31 13.18
N GLN A 184 -6.93 -3.16 12.51
CA GLN A 184 -7.76 -3.03 11.32
C GLN A 184 -7.14 -2.05 10.31
N PHE A 185 -7.25 -2.42 9.04
CA PHE A 185 -6.81 -1.60 7.91
C PHE A 185 -7.95 -1.42 6.91
N PHE A 186 -7.96 -0.25 6.27
CA PHE A 186 -8.80 0.04 5.12
C PHE A 186 -7.95 0.66 4.02
N ILE A 187 -8.30 0.39 2.77
CA ILE A 187 -7.82 1.17 1.62
C ILE A 187 -8.82 2.30 1.41
N VAL A 188 -8.36 3.54 1.52
CA VAL A 188 -9.17 4.72 1.25
C VAL A 188 -9.04 5.08 -0.23
N LEU A 189 -10.15 4.98 -0.96
CA LEU A 189 -10.24 5.27 -2.39
C LEU A 189 -11.56 5.97 -2.72
N ASP A 190 -11.50 7.07 -3.48
CA ASP A 190 -12.66 7.90 -3.85
C ASP A 190 -13.60 8.24 -2.68
N LYS A 191 -13.02 8.56 -1.51
CA LYS A 191 -13.70 8.83 -0.23
C LYS A 191 -14.54 7.65 0.29
N ASN A 192 -14.22 6.44 -0.14
CA ASN A 192 -14.75 5.20 0.41
C ASN A 192 -13.64 4.47 1.18
N ALA A 193 -14.04 3.69 2.18
CA ALA A 193 -13.15 2.78 2.89
C ALA A 193 -13.42 1.34 2.43
N ILE A 194 -12.41 0.70 1.85
CA ILE A 194 -12.43 -0.71 1.44
C ILE A 194 -11.74 -1.52 2.55
N PRO A 195 -12.42 -2.44 3.24
CA PRO A 195 -11.81 -3.18 4.34
C PRO A 195 -10.75 -4.17 3.83
N CYS A 196 -9.55 -4.10 4.38
CA CYS A 196 -8.52 -5.09 4.10
C CYS A 196 -8.87 -6.44 4.75
N ARG A 197 -8.41 -7.52 4.13
CA ARG A 197 -8.48 -8.87 4.72
C ARG A 197 -7.40 -9.05 5.79
N SER A 198 -6.18 -8.60 5.50
CA SER A 198 -5.04 -8.69 6.40
C SER A 198 -5.18 -7.77 7.60
N THR A 199 -4.69 -8.24 8.74
CA THR A 199 -4.47 -7.47 9.97
C THR A 199 -2.99 -7.15 10.23
N SER A 200 -2.08 -7.65 9.38
CA SER A 200 -0.66 -7.29 9.40
C SER A 200 -0.39 -6.05 8.55
N CYS A 201 0.60 -5.23 8.90
CA CYS A 201 0.94 -4.05 8.09
C CYS A 201 1.43 -4.44 6.70
N LEU A 202 2.25 -5.49 6.59
CA LEU A 202 2.76 -5.95 5.29
C LEU A 202 1.63 -6.45 4.38
N GLY A 203 0.69 -7.23 4.91
CA GLY A 203 -0.47 -7.68 4.14
C GLY A 203 -1.43 -6.54 3.79
N ALA A 204 -1.56 -5.52 4.63
CA ALA A 204 -2.33 -4.33 4.25
C ALA A 204 -1.65 -3.54 3.12
N PHE A 205 -0.31 -3.42 3.17
CA PHE A 205 0.47 -2.78 2.10
C PHE A 205 0.40 -3.57 0.78
N ASP A 206 0.46 -4.91 0.85
CA ASP A 206 0.19 -5.82 -0.26
C ASP A 206 -1.17 -5.56 -0.91
N GLU A 207 -2.24 -5.50 -0.11
CA GLU A 207 -3.58 -5.20 -0.62
C GLU A 207 -3.68 -3.78 -1.21
N LEU A 208 -3.02 -2.78 -0.63
CA LEU A 208 -2.98 -1.41 -1.19
C LEU A 208 -2.26 -1.39 -2.54
N PHE A 209 -1.14 -2.10 -2.69
CA PHE A 209 -0.45 -2.21 -3.97
C PHE A 209 -1.39 -2.85 -5.02
N LYS A 210 -2.03 -3.96 -4.68
CA LYS A 210 -2.97 -4.67 -5.55
C LYS A 210 -4.17 -3.81 -5.96
N ALA A 211 -4.67 -2.98 -5.05
CA ALA A 211 -5.76 -2.04 -5.32
C ALA A 211 -5.45 -1.07 -6.46
N HIS A 212 -4.19 -0.69 -6.68
CA HIS A 212 -3.84 0.16 -7.82
C HIS A 212 -4.14 -0.50 -9.16
N PHE A 213 -3.89 -1.81 -9.28
CA PHE A 213 -4.22 -2.57 -10.47
C PHE A 213 -5.71 -2.87 -10.57
N VAL A 214 -6.32 -3.29 -9.46
CA VAL A 214 -7.73 -3.66 -9.40
C VAL A 214 -8.63 -2.48 -9.75
N PHE A 215 -8.30 -1.26 -9.32
CA PHE A 215 -9.10 -0.06 -9.59
C PHE A 215 -8.50 0.86 -10.67
N GLY A 216 -7.36 0.50 -11.27
CA GLY A 216 -6.74 1.27 -12.35
C GLY A 216 -6.24 2.66 -11.91
N THR A 217 -5.78 2.79 -10.66
CA THR A 217 -5.32 4.08 -10.13
C THR A 217 -3.86 4.32 -10.46
N SER A 218 -3.52 5.59 -10.74
CA SER A 218 -2.13 6.00 -10.94
C SER A 218 -1.39 6.12 -9.61
N TYR A 219 -0.11 5.74 -9.58
CA TYR A 219 0.72 5.97 -8.39
C TYR A 219 0.87 7.44 -8.08
N ASN A 220 0.66 7.79 -6.80
CA ASN A 220 0.98 9.11 -6.27
C ASN A 220 2.43 9.47 -6.66
N PRO A 221 2.68 10.67 -7.23
CA PRO A 221 4.03 11.11 -7.60
C PRO A 221 5.10 10.93 -6.50
N MET A 222 4.73 11.07 -5.24
CA MET A 222 5.63 10.92 -4.09
C MET A 222 5.95 9.46 -3.76
N LEU A 223 5.10 8.52 -4.17
CA LEU A 223 5.29 7.09 -3.93
C LEU A 223 5.67 6.32 -5.19
N ARG A 224 5.70 6.99 -6.35
CA ARG A 224 5.87 6.37 -7.65
C ARG A 224 7.10 5.46 -7.72
N ASN A 225 8.26 5.94 -7.30
CA ASN A 225 9.49 5.15 -7.38
C ASN A 225 9.43 3.89 -6.51
N MET A 226 8.90 4.01 -5.29
CA MET A 226 8.69 2.87 -4.40
C MET A 226 7.72 1.87 -5.02
N TYR A 227 6.56 2.32 -5.53
CA TYR A 227 5.61 1.42 -6.16
C TYR A 227 6.14 0.79 -7.45
N THR A 228 6.94 1.52 -8.25
CA THR A 228 7.61 0.95 -9.41
C THR A 228 8.58 -0.16 -9.00
N PHE A 229 9.38 0.05 -7.94
CA PHE A 229 10.23 -1.01 -7.39
C PHE A 229 9.41 -2.24 -6.95
N ILE A 230 8.32 -2.03 -6.20
CA ILE A 230 7.44 -3.14 -5.80
C ILE A 230 6.88 -3.86 -7.04
N GLN A 231 6.39 -3.12 -8.03
CA GLN A 231 5.82 -3.67 -9.26
C GLN A 231 6.83 -4.53 -10.04
N THR A 232 7.99 -3.96 -10.39
CA THR A 232 8.92 -4.59 -11.33
C THR A 232 9.88 -5.55 -10.64
N THR A 233 10.34 -5.23 -9.43
CA THR A 233 11.34 -6.03 -8.73
C THR A 233 10.70 -7.11 -7.85
N VAL A 234 9.63 -6.78 -7.13
CA VAL A 234 9.02 -7.74 -6.18
C VAL A 234 7.99 -8.62 -6.88
N TYR A 235 7.01 -8.03 -7.56
CA TYR A 235 5.96 -8.77 -8.27
C TYR A 235 6.38 -9.25 -9.66
N ASN A 236 7.45 -8.71 -10.25
CA ASN A 236 7.85 -8.92 -11.65
C ASN A 236 6.70 -8.65 -12.65
N ILE A 237 5.94 -7.59 -12.41
CA ILE A 237 4.90 -7.12 -13.33
C ILE A 237 5.51 -6.05 -14.25
N ASP A 238 5.23 -6.16 -15.54
CA ASP A 238 5.64 -5.19 -16.58
C ASP A 238 7.15 -4.85 -16.61
N VAL A 239 7.99 -5.82 -16.26
CA VAL A 239 9.46 -5.72 -16.36
C VAL A 239 9.86 -5.33 -17.79
N GLY A 240 10.67 -4.29 -17.93
CA GLY A 240 11.11 -3.74 -19.22
C GLY A 240 10.06 -2.91 -19.97
N LYS A 241 8.82 -2.81 -19.47
CA LYS A 241 7.75 -1.97 -20.04
C LYS A 241 7.55 -0.68 -19.25
N VAL A 242 7.73 -0.72 -17.93
CA VAL A 242 7.65 0.47 -17.08
C VAL A 242 8.99 1.22 -17.11
N LYS A 243 8.93 2.54 -17.25
CA LYS A 243 10.12 3.39 -17.16
C LYS A 243 10.57 3.51 -15.71
N GLU A 244 11.63 2.78 -15.37
CA GLU A 244 12.27 2.85 -14.05
C GLU A 244 13.18 4.08 -13.93
N SER A 245 13.31 4.61 -12.71
CA SER A 245 14.37 5.57 -12.41
C SER A 245 15.71 4.82 -12.26
N PRO A 246 16.87 5.45 -12.53
CA PRO A 246 18.18 4.81 -12.32
C PRO A 246 18.31 4.20 -10.91
N ARG A 247 17.76 4.89 -9.91
CA ARG A 247 17.77 4.43 -8.53
C ARG A 247 16.92 3.19 -8.27
N VAL A 248 15.82 3.01 -9.00
CA VAL A 248 14.99 1.80 -8.90
C VAL A 248 15.75 0.62 -9.51
N ALA A 249 16.38 0.81 -10.68
CA ALA A 249 17.14 -0.23 -11.36
C ALA A 249 18.41 -0.67 -10.59
N GLU A 250 19.02 0.22 -9.81
CA GLU A 250 20.17 -0.10 -8.95
C GLU A 250 19.80 -0.95 -7.72
N VAL A 251 18.57 -0.81 -7.20
CA VAL A 251 18.11 -1.51 -5.98
C VAL A 251 17.48 -2.86 -6.33
N GLY A 252 16.98 -3.02 -7.55
CA GLY A 252 16.34 -4.25 -8.06
C GLY A 252 17.31 -5.39 -8.31
#